data_AF-A0A0F8EXR1-F1
#
_entry.id   AF-A0A0F8EXR1-F1
#
_cell.length_a   1.000
_cell.length_b   1.000
_cell.length_c   1.000
_cell.angle_alpha   90.00
_cell.angle_beta   90.00
_cell.angle_gamma   90.00
#
_symmetry.space_group_name_H-M   'P 1'
#
loop_
_entity.id
_entity.type
_entity.pdbx_description
1 polymer ?
#
loop_
_entity_poly.entity_id
_entity_poly.type
_entity_poly.pdbx_seq_one_letter_code
_entity_poly.pdbx_strand_id
1 'polypeptide(L)'
;VSLFFMCSGFFLLNNKKEEQVEYILSKIKKISFVVIFWIAFYYIYDIFLLSRFTRIEQVNILNFFNVSSTISEATHLWFVFAIIGLYILTPLMRGAFLPSNRKGLLKIIIIIMVISNLTLVNSLTDYFFSFSLFPLDILLPFQAEGLMSFLIGGYLGLETELACKYT
;
A
#
# COMPACT_ATOMS: atom_id res chain seq x y z
N VAL A 1 -9.62 2.09 0.33
CA VAL A 1 -8.32 1.60 -0.19
C VAL A 1 -7.82 0.38 0.57
N SER A 2 -7.86 0.36 1.90
CA SER A 2 -7.32 -0.69 2.78
C SER A 2 -7.85 -2.11 2.48
N LEU A 3 -9.11 -2.24 2.05
CA LEU A 3 -9.68 -3.51 1.57
C LEU A 3 -8.94 -4.10 0.37
N PHE A 4 -8.47 -3.27 -0.57
CA PHE A 4 -7.71 -3.75 -1.74
C PHE A 4 -6.37 -4.35 -1.31
N PHE A 5 -5.66 -3.67 -0.41
CA PHE A 5 -4.43 -4.17 0.18
C PHE A 5 -4.65 -5.50 0.91
N MET A 6 -5.71 -5.60 1.70
CA MET A 6 -6.07 -6.81 2.44
C MET A 6 -6.42 -7.98 1.51
N CYS A 7 -7.26 -7.78 0.50
CA CYS A 7 -7.57 -8.80 -0.50
C CYS A 7 -6.31 -9.22 -1.26
N SER A 8 -5.47 -8.27 -1.67
CA SER A 8 -4.18 -8.57 -2.30
C SER A 8 -3.32 -9.46 -1.41
N GLY A 9 -3.14 -9.11 -0.15
CA GLY A 9 -2.35 -9.90 0.81
C GLY A 9 -2.88 -11.32 0.98
N PHE A 10 -4.20 -11.47 1.13
CA PHE A 10 -4.88 -12.76 1.24
C PHE A 10 -4.57 -13.67 0.04
N PHE A 11 -4.73 -13.17 -1.18
CA PHE A 11 -4.53 -13.97 -2.39
C PHE A 11 -3.07 -14.19 -2.76
N LEU A 12 -2.17 -13.24 -2.47
CA LEU A 12 -0.77 -13.30 -2.92
C LEU A 12 0.13 -14.07 -1.95
N LEU A 13 -0.03 -13.84 -0.64
CA LEU A 13 0.81 -14.47 0.37
C LEU A 13 0.43 -15.94 0.55
N ASN A 14 -0.86 -16.29 0.41
CA ASN A 14 -1.35 -17.65 0.59
C ASN A 14 -1.40 -18.50 -0.71
N ASN A 15 -0.88 -17.97 -1.82
CA ASN A 15 -0.84 -18.71 -3.08
C ASN A 15 0.23 -19.81 -3.03
N LYS A 16 -0.09 -21.03 -3.48
CA LYS A 16 0.83 -22.19 -3.52
C LYS A 16 1.37 -22.53 -4.92
N LYS A 17 1.04 -21.73 -5.93
CA LYS A 17 1.51 -21.97 -7.31
C LYS A 17 3.04 -21.96 -7.38
N GLU A 18 3.60 -22.95 -8.08
CA GLU A 18 5.04 -23.16 -8.23
C GLU A 18 5.71 -22.00 -9.00
N GLU A 19 5.05 -21.43 -10.01
CA GLU A 19 5.53 -20.29 -10.80
C GLU A 19 5.00 -18.93 -10.29
N GLN A 20 5.28 -18.63 -9.02
CA GLN A 20 4.71 -17.45 -8.38
C GLN A 20 5.28 -16.12 -8.90
N VAL A 21 6.57 -16.05 -9.20
CA VAL A 21 7.20 -14.81 -9.68
C VAL A 21 6.57 -14.39 -11.01
N GLU A 22 6.39 -15.34 -11.93
CA GLU A 22 5.75 -15.10 -13.21
C GLU A 22 4.26 -14.73 -13.05
N TYR A 23 3.56 -15.38 -12.13
CA TYR A 23 2.18 -15.02 -11.78
C TYR A 23 2.05 -13.58 -11.24
N ILE A 24 2.97 -13.17 -10.36
CA ILE A 24 3.01 -11.82 -9.80
C ILE A 24 3.35 -10.81 -10.90
N LEU A 25 4.37 -11.07 -11.72
CA LEU A 25 4.78 -10.19 -12.81
C LEU A 25 3.67 -10.00 -13.84
N SER A 26 2.92 -11.06 -14.17
CA SER A 26 1.76 -10.97 -15.08
C SER A 26 0.67 -10.04 -14.52
N LYS A 27 0.42 -10.08 -13.21
CA LYS A 27 -0.53 -9.17 -12.55
C LYS A 27 0.00 -7.75 -12.49
N ILE A 28 1.26 -7.54 -12.14
CA ILE A 28 1.90 -6.22 -12.12
C ILE A 28 1.80 -5.59 -13.51
N LYS A 29 2.06 -6.34 -14.58
CA LYS A 29 1.95 -5.85 -15.96
C LYS A 29 0.53 -5.38 -16.30
N LYS A 30 -0.50 -6.15 -15.93
CA LYS A 30 -1.91 -5.76 -16.13
C LYS A 30 -2.26 -4.50 -15.35
N ILE A 31 -1.87 -4.42 -14.08
CA ILE A 31 -2.14 -3.25 -13.23
C ILE A 31 -1.39 -2.02 -13.77
N SER A 32 -0.13 -2.16 -14.14
CA SER A 32 0.69 -1.10 -14.71
C SER A 32 0.09 -0.53 -16.00
N PHE A 33 -0.43 -1.39 -16.88
CA PHE A 33 -1.15 -0.94 -18.07
C PHE A 33 -2.39 -0.09 -17.73
N VAL A 34 -3.19 -0.53 -16.75
CA VAL A 34 -4.35 0.24 -16.27
C VAL A 34 -3.93 1.57 -15.66
N VAL A 35 -2.85 1.61 -14.88
CA VAL A 35 -2.31 2.85 -14.29
C VAL A 35 -1.85 3.82 -15.36
N ILE A 36 -1.09 3.34 -16.35
CA ILE A 36 -0.62 4.18 -17.47
C ILE A 36 -1.80 4.76 -18.23
N PHE A 37 -2.85 3.96 -18.47
CA PHE A 37 -4.08 4.43 -19.09
C PHE A 37 -4.73 5.55 -18.27
N TRP A 38 -4.89 5.37 -16.95
CA TRP A 38 -5.50 6.39 -16.10
C TRP A 38 -4.64 7.65 -15.98
N ILE A 39 -3.31 7.53 -15.87
CA ILE A 39 -2.40 8.68 -15.87
C ILE A 39 -2.56 9.48 -17.16
N ALA A 40 -2.57 8.81 -18.32
CA ALA A 40 -2.78 9.46 -19.60
C ALA A 40 -4.16 10.12 -19.69
N PHE A 41 -5.20 9.46 -19.19
CA PHE A 41 -6.55 10.00 -19.13
C PHE A 41 -6.63 11.26 -18.28
N TYR A 42 -6.08 11.24 -17.05
CA TYR A 42 -6.06 12.39 -16.17
C TYR A 42 -5.21 13.54 -16.73
N TYR A 43 -4.09 13.25 -17.39
CA TYR A 43 -3.27 14.26 -18.05
C TYR A 43 -4.01 14.95 -19.20
N ILE A 44 -4.70 14.18 -20.04
CA ILE A 44 -5.53 14.73 -21.13
C ILE A 44 -6.69 15.55 -20.55
N TYR A 45 -7.34 15.04 -19.50
CA TYR A 45 -8.42 15.75 -18.80
C TYR A 45 -7.93 17.11 -18.27
N ASP A 46 -6.75 17.16 -17.65
CA ASP A 46 -6.18 18.37 -17.08
C ASP A 46 -5.88 19.44 -18.16
N ILE A 47 -5.29 19.01 -19.28
CA ILE A 47 -4.99 19.88 -20.42
C ILE A 47 -6.25 20.40 -21.11
N PHE A 48 -7.24 19.55 -21.37
CA PHE A 48 -8.37 19.91 -22.23
C PHE A 48 -9.53 20.55 -21.47
N LEU A 49 -9.80 20.13 -20.24
CA LEU A 49 -10.93 20.61 -19.43
C LEU A 49 -10.48 21.60 -18.37
N LEU A 50 -9.50 21.26 -17.52
CA LEU A 50 -9.12 22.13 -16.41
C LEU A 50 -8.40 23.41 -16.85
N SER A 51 -7.48 23.31 -17.81
CA SER A 51 -6.74 24.46 -18.35
C SER A 51 -7.64 25.51 -19.02
N ARG A 52 -8.86 25.14 -19.43
CA ARG A 52 -9.87 26.08 -19.98
C ARG A 52 -10.68 26.81 -18.91
N PHE A 53 -10.89 26.18 -17.75
CA PHE A 53 -11.76 26.71 -16.69
C PHE A 53 -10.99 27.28 -15.49
N THR A 54 -9.69 27.01 -15.37
CA THR A 54 -8.87 27.43 -14.22
C THR A 54 -7.48 27.91 -14.63
N ARG A 55 -6.96 28.95 -13.95
CA ARG A 55 -5.61 29.54 -14.12
C ARG A 55 -4.49 28.67 -13.52
N ILE A 56 -4.64 27.35 -13.54
CA ILE A 56 -3.65 26.43 -12.98
C ILE A 56 -2.53 26.26 -14.01
N GLU A 57 -1.28 26.49 -13.59
CA GLU A 57 -0.12 26.32 -14.46
C GLU A 57 -0.03 24.87 -14.96
N GLN A 58 0.32 24.70 -16.23
CA GLN A 58 0.47 23.39 -16.85
C GLN A 58 1.58 22.62 -16.13
N VAL A 59 1.19 21.57 -15.40
CA VAL A 59 2.12 20.73 -14.66
C VAL A 59 2.80 19.77 -15.64
N ASN A 60 4.14 19.75 -15.65
CA ASN A 60 4.92 18.86 -16.50
C ASN A 60 4.60 17.38 -16.18
N ILE A 61 4.59 16.50 -17.18
CA ILE A 61 4.19 15.10 -17.05
C ILE A 61 5.02 14.34 -16.01
N LEU A 62 6.28 14.75 -15.82
CA LEU A 62 7.18 14.20 -14.80
C LEU A 62 6.75 14.54 -13.37
N ASN A 63 6.16 15.72 -13.15
CA ASN A 63 5.57 16.08 -11.85
C ASN A 63 4.28 15.32 -11.57
N PHE A 64 3.58 14.85 -12.61
CA PHE A 64 2.39 14.00 -12.46
C PHE A 64 2.72 12.60 -11.90
N PHE A 65 3.93 12.11 -12.16
CA PHE A 65 4.45 10.89 -11.52
C PHE A 65 4.85 11.12 -10.06
N ASN A 66 5.14 12.37 -9.66
CA ASN A 66 5.41 12.73 -8.28
C ASN A 66 4.09 13.05 -7.53
N VAL A 67 3.25 12.03 -7.41
CA VAL A 67 1.89 12.07 -6.85
C VAL A 67 1.82 12.68 -5.43
N SER A 68 2.97 12.75 -4.74
CA SER A 68 3.09 13.27 -3.37
C SER A 68 3.22 14.80 -3.28
N SER A 69 3.63 15.50 -4.34
CA SER A 69 3.91 16.95 -4.27
C SER A 69 2.84 17.85 -4.90
N THR A 70 1.95 17.30 -5.72
CA THR A 70 0.95 18.06 -6.45
C THR A 70 -0.46 17.62 -6.06
N ILE A 71 -1.25 18.57 -5.56
CA ILE A 71 -2.69 18.43 -5.31
C ILE A 71 -3.36 18.37 -6.68
N SER A 72 -3.42 17.18 -7.25
CA SER A 72 -4.13 16.89 -8.50
C SER A 72 -5.13 15.79 -8.22
N GLU A 73 -6.22 15.69 -8.99
CA GLU A 73 -7.18 14.59 -8.93
C GLU A 73 -6.49 13.21 -9.04
N ALA A 74 -5.30 13.16 -9.63
CA ALA A 74 -4.45 11.97 -9.72
C ALA A 74 -3.84 11.51 -8.38
N THR A 75 -3.94 12.30 -7.30
CA THR A 75 -3.48 11.91 -5.96
C THR A 75 -4.13 10.60 -5.52
N HIS A 76 -5.36 10.31 -5.96
CA HIS A 76 -6.04 9.05 -5.65
C HIS A 76 -5.37 7.80 -6.24
N LEU A 77 -4.47 7.90 -7.22
CA LEU A 77 -3.73 6.73 -7.75
C LEU A 77 -2.57 6.25 -6.87
N TRP A 78 -2.22 7.00 -5.83
CA TRP A 78 -1.08 6.70 -4.95
C TRP A 78 -1.08 5.25 -4.43
N PHE A 79 -2.26 4.70 -4.11
CA PHE A 79 -2.37 3.35 -3.57
C PHE A 79 -1.98 2.27 -4.57
N VAL A 80 -2.12 2.52 -5.87
CA VAL A 80 -1.75 1.53 -6.89
C VAL A 80 -0.23 1.38 -6.95
N PHE A 81 0.51 2.50 -6.84
CA PHE A 81 1.97 2.46 -6.73
C PHE A 81 2.42 1.73 -5.45
N ALA A 82 1.74 1.98 -4.33
CA ALA A 82 2.03 1.27 -3.08
C ALA A 82 1.75 -0.24 -3.17
N ILE A 83 0.63 -0.65 -3.79
CA ILE A 83 0.29 -2.06 -4.05
C ILE A 83 1.36 -2.73 -4.93
N ILE A 84 1.83 -2.07 -5.98
CA ILE A 84 2.88 -2.60 -6.85
C ILE A 84 4.16 -2.86 -6.05
N GLY A 85 4.57 -1.93 -5.18
CA GLY A 85 5.72 -2.11 -4.28
C GLY A 85 5.57 -3.35 -3.39
N LEU A 86 4.38 -3.56 -2.82
CA LEU A 86 4.07 -4.75 -2.02
C LEU A 86 4.10 -6.05 -2.85
N TYR A 87 3.71 -6.01 -4.13
CA TYR A 87 3.77 -7.19 -4.99
C TYR A 87 5.21 -7.60 -5.26
N ILE A 88 6.11 -6.64 -5.43
CA ILE A 88 7.55 -6.88 -5.58
C ILE A 88 8.15 -7.47 -4.29
N LEU A 89 7.70 -6.99 -3.12
CA LEU A 89 8.13 -7.49 -1.81
C LEU A 89 7.47 -8.83 -1.41
N THR A 90 6.37 -9.22 -2.05
CA THR A 90 5.64 -10.45 -1.76
C THR A 90 6.50 -11.72 -1.71
N PRO A 91 7.39 -12.02 -2.68
CA PRO A 91 8.24 -13.22 -2.62
C PRO A 91 9.15 -13.24 -1.38
N LEU A 92 9.65 -12.07 -0.93
CA LEU A 92 10.44 -11.95 0.28
C LEU A 92 9.59 -12.22 1.54
N MET A 93 8.40 -11.64 1.59
CA MET A 93 7.50 -11.74 2.74
C MET A 93 6.89 -13.12 2.89
N ARG A 94 6.62 -13.84 1.79
CA ARG A 94 5.96 -15.15 1.79
C ARG A 94 6.68 -16.17 2.67
N GLY A 95 8.02 -16.13 2.73
CA GLY A 95 8.79 -17.03 3.60
C GLY A 95 8.43 -16.93 5.09
N ALA A 96 7.86 -15.80 5.53
CA ALA A 96 7.37 -15.64 6.89
C ALA A 96 5.96 -16.24 7.12
N PHE A 97 5.16 -16.39 6.06
CA PHE A 97 3.76 -16.88 6.10
C PHE A 97 3.68 -18.41 6.10
N LEU A 98 4.32 -19.02 7.10
CA LEU A 98 4.26 -20.45 7.38
C LEU A 98 3.33 -20.72 8.57
N PRO A 99 2.59 -21.85 8.59
CA PRO A 99 1.71 -22.20 9.71
C PRO A 99 2.43 -22.24 11.07
N SER A 100 3.71 -22.65 11.07
CA SER A 100 4.58 -22.68 12.25
C SER A 100 4.85 -21.29 12.84
N ASN A 101 4.88 -20.24 12.01
CA ASN A 101 5.26 -18.89 12.39
C ASN A 101 4.07 -17.97 12.72
N ARG A 102 2.86 -18.52 12.78
CA ARG A 102 1.62 -17.76 13.03
C ARG A 102 1.70 -16.80 14.23
N LYS A 103 2.19 -17.28 15.37
CA LYS A 103 2.34 -16.45 16.58
C LYS A 103 3.36 -15.32 16.38
N GLY A 104 4.38 -15.55 15.56
CA GLY A 104 5.38 -14.53 15.19
C GLY A 104 4.80 -13.46 14.27
N LEU A 105 4.01 -13.86 13.27
CA LEU A 105 3.32 -12.92 12.37
C LEU A 105 2.39 -11.99 13.12
N LEU A 106 1.59 -12.52 14.06
CA LEU A 106 0.70 -11.70 14.88
C LEU A 106 1.47 -10.68 15.71
N LYS A 107 2.63 -11.06 16.29
CA LYS A 107 3.52 -10.11 16.99
C LYS A 107 4.04 -9.03 16.05
N ILE A 108 4.46 -9.37 14.83
CA ILE A 108 4.94 -8.40 13.83
C ILE A 108 3.83 -7.41 13.47
N ILE A 109 2.59 -7.89 13.24
CA ILE A 109 1.44 -7.02 12.95
C ILE A 109 1.18 -6.04 14.10
N ILE A 110 1.23 -6.51 15.36
CA ILE A 110 1.07 -5.65 16.54
C ILE A 110 2.20 -4.62 16.62
N ILE A 111 3.46 -5.02 16.38
CA ILE A 111 4.60 -4.12 16.39
C ILE A 111 4.44 -3.03 15.32
N ILE A 112 4.06 -3.41 14.10
CA ILE A 112 3.82 -2.46 13.00
C ILE A 112 2.66 -1.53 13.35
N MET A 113 1.59 -2.04 13.96
CA MET A 113 0.47 -1.22 14.43
C MET A 113 0.93 -0.17 15.44
N VAL A 114 1.74 -0.56 16.43
CA VAL A 114 2.27 0.37 17.43
C VAL A 114 3.14 1.43 16.75
N ILE A 115 4.11 1.01 15.91
CA ILE A 115 4.99 1.92 15.16
C ILE A 115 4.20 2.89 14.29
N SER A 116 3.14 2.44 13.62
CA SER A 116 2.33 3.28 12.74
C SER A 116 1.56 4.37 13.51
N ASN A 117 1.24 4.11 14.77
CA ASN A 117 0.54 5.06 15.64
C ASN A 117 1.47 5.93 16.49
N LEU A 118 2.81 5.76 16.40
CA LEU A 118 3.76 6.64 17.11
C LEU A 118 3.65 8.10 16.65
N THR A 119 3.29 8.34 15.38
CA THR A 119 3.01 9.69 14.86
C THR A 119 1.82 10.33 15.57
N LEU A 120 0.80 9.55 15.94
CA LEU A 120 -0.35 10.00 16.72
C LEU A 120 0.09 10.36 18.16
N VAL A 121 0.99 9.57 18.75
CA VAL A 121 1.60 9.87 20.05
C VAL A 121 2.37 11.19 19.99
N ASN A 122 3.15 11.44 18.94
CA ASN A 122 3.84 12.72 18.76
C ASN A 122 2.86 13.89 18.67
N SER A 123 1.79 13.78 17.86
CA SER A 123 0.79 14.85 17.73
C SER A 123 0.08 15.15 19.05
N LEU A 124 -0.20 14.11 19.86
CA LEU A 124 -0.77 14.30 21.19
C LEU A 124 0.23 14.97 22.14
N THR A 125 1.49 14.56 22.11
CA THR A 125 2.52 15.10 23.00
C THR A 125 2.84 16.56 22.66
N ASP A 126 2.84 16.92 21.38
CA ASP A 126 2.99 18.31 20.94
C ASP A 126 1.81 19.18 21.39
N TYR A 127 0.58 18.66 21.30
CA TYR A 127 -0.62 19.34 21.80
C TYR A 127 -0.58 19.60 23.32
N PHE A 128 -0.09 18.63 24.11
CA PHE A 128 -0.08 18.75 25.57
C PHE A 128 1.19 19.39 26.16
N PHE A 129 2.36 19.20 25.54
CA PHE A 129 3.67 19.51 26.13
C PHE A 129 4.60 20.32 25.19
N SER A 130 4.16 20.66 23.97
CA SER A 130 4.91 21.49 23.01
C SER A 130 6.32 20.96 22.68
N PHE A 131 6.51 19.65 22.75
CA PHE A 131 7.76 18.95 22.38
C PHE A 131 7.42 17.62 21.72
N SER A 132 8.18 17.23 20.69
CA SER A 132 8.03 15.95 19.99
C SER A 132 8.98 14.89 20.56
N LEU A 133 8.43 13.75 21.00
CA LEU A 133 9.22 12.66 21.60
C LEU A 133 10.05 11.89 20.56
N PHE A 134 9.56 11.79 19.33
CA PHE A 134 10.19 11.01 18.27
C PHE A 134 10.28 11.83 16.97
N PRO A 135 11.46 12.28 16.51
CA PRO A 135 11.60 13.04 15.26
C PRO A 135 11.50 12.16 13.99
N LEU A 136 10.74 11.06 14.06
CA LEU A 136 10.76 9.97 13.09
C LEU A 136 9.50 9.96 12.22
N ASP A 137 9.49 10.79 11.17
CA ASP A 137 8.57 10.64 10.03
C ASP A 137 9.08 9.54 9.07
N ILE A 138 9.49 8.39 9.61
CA ILE A 138 10.11 7.31 8.80
C ILE A 138 9.12 6.63 7.86
N LEU A 139 7.82 6.69 8.17
CA LEU A 139 6.76 6.12 7.34
C LEU A 139 5.59 7.09 7.30
N LEU A 140 5.20 7.52 6.10
CA LEU A 140 3.94 8.22 5.91
C LEU A 140 2.82 7.32 6.47
N PRO A 141 1.90 7.84 7.31
CA PRO A 141 0.87 7.03 7.99
C PRO A 141 0.11 6.12 7.01
N PHE A 142 -0.14 6.64 5.81
CA PHE A 142 -0.84 5.97 4.72
C PHE A 142 -0.09 4.74 4.17
N GLN A 143 1.24 4.76 4.12
CA GLN A 143 2.06 3.64 3.65
C GLN A 143 2.08 2.50 4.67
N ALA A 144 2.16 2.83 5.96
CA ALA A 144 2.13 1.85 7.03
C ALA A 144 0.76 1.18 7.15
N GLU A 145 -0.33 1.93 6.94
CA GLU A 145 -1.70 1.38 6.91
C GLU A 145 -1.90 0.39 5.74
N GLY A 146 -1.35 0.69 4.56
CA GLY A 146 -1.37 -0.21 3.41
C GLY A 146 -0.60 -1.52 3.66
N LEU A 147 0.59 -1.43 4.25
CA LEU A 147 1.36 -2.62 4.65
C LEU A 147 0.66 -3.44 5.73
N MET A 148 0.10 -2.78 6.75
CA MET A 148 -0.62 -3.44 7.85
C MET A 148 -1.84 -4.20 7.33
N SER A 149 -2.67 -3.57 6.49
CA SER A 149 -3.84 -4.21 5.89
C SER A 149 -3.47 -5.39 4.99
N PHE A 150 -2.37 -5.28 4.21
CA PHE A 150 -1.84 -6.39 3.41
C PHE A 150 -1.41 -7.59 4.27
N LEU A 151 -0.67 -7.34 5.37
CA LEU A 151 -0.24 -8.39 6.30
C LEU A 151 -1.43 -9.09 6.99
N ILE A 152 -2.43 -8.33 7.41
CA ILE A 152 -3.67 -8.86 8.00
C ILE A 152 -4.38 -9.77 7.00
N GLY A 153 -4.48 -9.35 5.74
CA GLY A 153 -5.04 -10.17 4.68
C GLY A 153 -4.33 -11.52 4.53
N GLY A 154 -3.00 -11.51 4.50
CA GLY A 154 -2.20 -12.74 4.47
C GLY A 154 -2.41 -13.63 5.72
N TYR A 155 -2.51 -13.02 6.91
CA TYR A 155 -2.74 -13.73 8.15
C TYR A 155 -4.10 -14.45 8.15
N LEU A 156 -5.15 -13.78 7.67
CA LEU A 156 -6.47 -14.40 7.53
C LEU A 156 -6.47 -15.56 6.54
N GLY A 157 -5.74 -15.45 5.43
CA GLY A 157 -5.55 -16.56 4.50
C GLY A 157 -4.99 -17.80 5.18
N LEU A 158 -3.95 -17.60 6.00
CA LEU A 158 -3.32 -18.67 6.76
C LEU A 158 -4.26 -19.31 7.80
N GLU A 159 -5.07 -18.52 8.52
CA GLU A 159 -6.05 -19.05 9.48
C GLU A 159 -7.18 -19.82 8.77
N THR A 160 -7.66 -19.33 7.62
CA THR A 160 -8.70 -20.05 6.84
C THR A 160 -8.21 -21.39 6.33
N GLU A 161 -6.94 -21.47 5.92
CA GLU A 161 -6.34 -22.73 5.47
C GLU A 161 -6.18 -23.73 6.63
N LEU A 162 -5.81 -23.25 7.81
CA LEU A 162 -5.76 -24.07 9.02
C LEU A 162 -7.15 -24.58 9.39
N ALA A 163 -8.17 -23.73 9.39
CA ALA A 163 -9.54 -24.12 9.72
C ALA A 163 -10.04 -25.25 8.81
N CYS A 164 -9.83 -25.14 7.49
CA CYS A 164 -10.21 -26.19 6.53
C CYS A 164 -9.44 -27.51 6.69
N LYS A 165 -8.27 -27.52 7.33
CA LYS A 165 -7.47 -28.75 7.52
C LYS A 165 -7.92 -29.58 8.72
N TYR A 166 -8.69 -28.99 9.64
CA TYR A 166 -9.14 -29.63 10.89
C TYR A 166 -10.66 -29.90 10.94
N THR A 167 -11.40 -29.55 9.88
CA THR A 167 -12.77 -30.02 9.58
C THR A 167 -12.74 -31.16 8.58
#